data_AF-A0A7W1EKH3-F1
#
_entry.id   AF-A0A7W1EKH3-F1
#
_cell.length_a   1.000
_cell.length_b   1.000
_cell.length_c   1.000
_cell.angle_alpha   90.00
_cell.angle_beta   90.00
_cell.angle_gamma   90.00
#
_symmetry.space_group_name_H-M   'P 1'
#
loop_
_entity.id
_entity.type
_entity.pdbx_description
1 polymer ?
#
loop_
_entity_poly.entity_id
_entity_poly.type
_entity_poly.pdbx_seq_one_letter_code
_entity_poly.pdbx_strand_id
1 'polypeptide(L)'
;MILGLCTVMLVYVVLTRLLQIVDSVRLGTVFEMPNAERLHRIGWALLGFELLGLATWGVGERTSLIMLERYRFDDVPSPVEWLMVLLVFALARVFEKGARMRDDLDATV
;
A
#
# COMPACT_ATOMS: atom_id res chain seq x y z
N MET A 1 -6.39 -21.19 4.30
CA MET A 1 -6.80 -20.90 2.90
C MET A 1 -7.30 -19.46 2.72
N ILE A 2 -8.25 -18.99 3.53
CA ILE A 2 -8.84 -17.63 3.40
C ILE A 2 -7.79 -16.53 3.53
N LEU A 3 -6.92 -16.57 4.56
CA LEU A 3 -5.88 -15.56 4.77
C LEU A 3 -4.94 -15.42 3.58
N GLY A 4 -4.51 -16.55 2.99
CA GLY A 4 -3.68 -16.52 1.77
C GLY A 4 -4.38 -15.91 0.57
N LEU A 5 -5.69 -16.14 0.41
CA LEU A 5 -6.47 -15.50 -0.66
C LEU A 5 -6.59 -13.99 -0.44
N CYS A 6 -6.79 -13.55 0.81
CA CYS A 6 -6.78 -12.13 1.17
C CYS A 6 -5.44 -11.47 0.82
N THR A 7 -4.32 -12.13 1.15
CA THR A 7 -2.98 -11.63 0.81
C THR A 7 -2.81 -11.46 -0.70
N VAL A 8 -3.21 -12.45 -1.51
CA VAL A 8 -3.15 -12.37 -2.98
C VAL A 8 -3.99 -11.20 -3.51
N MET A 9 -5.18 -10.98 -2.96
CA MET A 9 -6.05 -9.87 -3.35
C MET A 9 -5.39 -8.51 -3.07
N LEU A 10 -4.75 -8.35 -1.91
CA LEU A 10 -4.04 -7.12 -1.55
C LEU A 10 -2.84 -6.86 -2.47
N VAL A 11 -2.03 -7.89 -2.74
CA VAL A 11 -0.89 -7.80 -3.67
C VAL A 11 -1.37 -7.42 -5.07
N TYR A 12 -2.46 -8.02 -5.54
CA TYR A 12 -3.06 -7.68 -6.83
C TYR A 12 -3.47 -6.19 -6.91
N VAL A 13 -4.05 -5.65 -5.83
CA VAL A 13 -4.39 -4.22 -5.72
C VAL A 13 -3.14 -3.36 -5.81
N VAL A 14 -2.09 -3.68 -5.05
CA VAL A 14 -0.83 -2.91 -5.06
C VAL A 14 -0.23 -2.88 -6.47
N LEU A 15 -0.03 -4.06 -7.08
CA LEU A 15 0.64 -4.18 -8.38
C LEU A 15 -0.15 -3.49 -9.49
N THR A 16 -1.47 -3.67 -9.53
CA THR A 16 -2.31 -3.08 -10.59
C THR A 16 -2.31 -1.55 -10.49
N ARG A 17 -2.38 -0.98 -9.27
CA ARG A 17 -2.35 0.47 -9.08
C ARG A 17 -0.98 1.05 -9.36
N LEU A 18 0.09 0.32 -9.01
CA LEU A 18 1.46 0.72 -9.33
C LEU A 18 1.68 0.77 -10.84
N LEU A 19 1.23 -0.25 -11.57
CA LEU A 19 1.30 -0.27 -13.04
C LEU A 19 0.57 0.93 -13.65
N GLN A 20 -0.64 1.24 -13.18
CA GLN A 20 -1.39 2.40 -13.65
C GLN A 20 -0.64 3.73 -13.40
N ILE A 21 0.04 3.87 -12.26
CA ILE A 21 0.88 5.04 -11.98
C ILE A 21 2.05 5.08 -12.97
N VAL A 22 2.78 3.97 -13.15
CA VAL A 22 3.90 3.89 -14.10
C VAL A 22 3.47 4.25 -15.52
N ASP A 23 2.30 3.78 -15.96
CA ASP A 23 1.75 4.08 -17.28
C ASP A 23 1.44 5.58 -17.43
N SER A 24 0.85 6.22 -16.42
CA SER A 24 0.61 7.68 -16.45
C SER A 24 1.91 8.49 -16.44
N VAL A 25 2.92 8.06 -15.67
CA VAL A 25 4.23 8.73 -15.62
C VAL A 25 4.92 8.64 -16.98
N ARG A 26 4.80 7.51 -17.69
CA ARG A 26 5.31 7.35 -19.06
C ARG A 26 4.66 8.32 -20.05
N LEU A 27 3.41 8.72 -19.81
CA LEU A 27 2.67 9.69 -20.60
C LEU A 27 2.94 11.16 -20.16
N GLY A 28 3.78 11.37 -19.16
CA GLY A 28 4.18 12.70 -18.67
C GLY A 28 3.26 13.29 -17.59
N THR A 29 2.27 12.52 -17.10
CA THR A 29 1.26 13.01 -16.16
C THR A 29 1.46 12.47 -14.74
N VAL A 30 2.51 12.95 -14.08
CA VAL A 30 2.89 12.50 -12.73
C VAL A 30 1.90 12.97 -11.66
N PHE A 31 1.67 14.29 -11.60
CA PHE A 31 0.84 14.95 -10.59
C PHE A 31 -0.60 15.13 -11.09
N GLU A 32 -1.32 14.03 -11.23
CA GLU A 32 -2.76 14.08 -11.45
C GLU A 32 -3.50 13.46 -10.26
N MET A 33 -4.70 13.96 -10.00
CA MET A 33 -5.56 13.47 -8.93
C MET A 33 -5.78 11.93 -8.95
N PRO A 34 -5.93 11.26 -10.12
CA PRO A 34 -6.02 9.81 -10.18
C PRO A 34 -4.79 9.08 -9.61
N ASN A 35 -3.58 9.65 -9.72
CA ASN A 35 -2.37 9.04 -9.15
C ASN A 35 -2.33 9.16 -7.63
N ALA A 36 -2.82 10.26 -7.06
CA ALA A 36 -3.00 10.40 -5.62
C ALA A 36 -3.97 9.34 -5.07
N GLU A 37 -5.10 9.13 -5.74
CA GLU A 37 -6.08 8.09 -5.38
C GLU A 37 -5.54 6.66 -5.56
N ARG A 38 -4.67 6.43 -6.55
CA ARG A 38 -3.98 5.14 -6.71
C ARG A 38 -3.02 4.89 -5.55
N LEU A 39 -2.22 5.88 -5.17
CA LEU A 39 -1.33 5.83 -4.00
C LEU A 39 -2.10 5.59 -2.70
N HIS A 40 -3.23 6.27 -2.50
CA HIS A 40 -4.07 6.07 -1.32
C HIS A 40 -4.56 4.61 -1.22
N ARG A 41 -4.99 4.03 -2.35
CA ARG A 41 -5.40 2.62 -2.42
C ARG A 41 -4.25 1.65 -2.17
N ILE A 42 -3.03 1.98 -2.60
CA ILE A 42 -1.82 1.21 -2.26
C ILE A 42 -1.58 1.26 -0.75
N GLY A 43 -1.66 2.45 -0.14
CA GLY A 43 -1.50 2.62 1.32
C GLY A 43 -2.46 1.74 2.12
N TRP A 44 -3.75 1.73 1.75
CA TRP A 44 -4.74 0.85 2.37
C TRP A 44 -4.46 -0.64 2.16
N ALA A 45 -3.98 -1.02 0.98
CA ALA A 45 -3.66 -2.42 0.71
C ALA A 45 -2.44 -2.89 1.54
N LEU A 46 -1.43 -2.04 1.69
CA LEU A 46 -0.27 -2.31 2.55
C LEU A 46 -0.65 -2.36 4.03
N LEU A 47 -1.49 -1.43 4.51
CA LEU A 47 -2.04 -1.49 5.86
C LEU A 47 -2.82 -2.80 6.10
N GLY A 48 -3.60 -3.24 5.12
CA GLY A 48 -4.28 -4.53 5.17
C GLY A 48 -3.31 -5.71 5.31
N PHE A 49 -2.12 -5.62 4.72
CA PHE A 49 -1.08 -6.64 4.83
C PHE A 49 -0.53 -6.72 6.27
N GLU A 50 -0.22 -5.58 6.87
CA GLU A 50 0.22 -5.49 8.27
C GLU A 50 -0.84 -6.05 9.24
N LEU A 51 -2.11 -5.71 9.03
CA LEU A 51 -3.21 -6.21 9.84
C LEU A 51 -3.42 -7.72 9.70
N LEU A 52 -3.24 -8.27 8.50
CA LEU A 52 -3.26 -9.73 8.29
C LEU A 52 -2.09 -10.41 9.01
N GLY A 53 -0.90 -9.82 8.98
CA GLY A 53 0.27 -10.28 9.73
C GLY A 53 -0.03 -10.37 11.23
N LEU A 54 -0.56 -9.28 11.81
CA LEU A 54 -0.99 -9.24 13.21
C LEU A 54 -2.04 -10.31 13.54
N ALA A 55 -3.04 -10.50 12.67
CA ALA A 55 -4.07 -11.51 12.85
C ALA A 55 -3.48 -12.93 12.82
N THR A 56 -2.54 -13.21 11.91
CA THR A 56 -1.87 -14.52 11.85
C THR A 56 -1.01 -14.79 13.08
N TRP A 57 -0.28 -13.80 13.56
CA TRP A 57 0.56 -13.89 14.75
C TRP A 57 -0.28 -14.21 16.01
N GLY A 58 -1.35 -13.45 16.24
CA GLY A 58 -2.23 -13.66 17.39
C GLY A 58 -2.96 -15.01 17.40
N VAL A 59 -3.23 -15.61 16.23
CA VAL A 59 -3.81 -16.96 16.13
C VAL A 59 -2.76 -18.05 16.33
N GLY A 60 -1.54 -17.86 15.80
CA GLY A 60 -0.44 -18.82 15.93
C GLY A 60 -0.01 -19.05 17.38
N GLU A 61 0.09 -17.97 18.17
CA GLU A 61 0.43 -18.02 19.60
C GLU A 61 -0.57 -18.87 20.41
N ARG A 62 -1.86 -18.81 20.05
CA ARG A 62 -2.93 -19.52 20.76
C ARG A 62 -3.03 -21.01 20.43
N THR A 63 -2.49 -21.44 19.30
CA THR A 63 -2.74 -22.78 18.75
C THR A 63 -1.50 -23.66 18.63
N SER A 64 -0.30 -23.16 18.97
CA SER A 64 0.98 -23.89 18.84
C SER A 64 1.23 -24.46 17.43
N LEU A 65 0.54 -23.93 16.41
CA LEU A 65 0.67 -24.31 15.01
C LEU A 65 1.95 -23.67 14.43
N ILE A 66 3.11 -24.09 14.94
CA ILE A 66 4.44 -23.64 14.50
C ILE A 66 4.77 -24.16 13.07
N MET A 67 3.90 -24.97 12.45
CA MET A 67 4.07 -25.51 11.10
C MET A 67 3.96 -24.49 9.94
N LEU A 68 3.69 -23.21 10.21
CA LEU A 68 3.76 -22.12 9.22
C LEU A 68 5.16 -21.47 9.16
N GLU A 69 6.21 -22.25 9.41
CA GLU A 69 7.64 -21.86 9.45
C GLU A 69 8.20 -21.31 8.11
N ARG A 70 7.35 -20.94 7.14
CA ARG A 70 7.79 -20.36 5.86
C ARG A 70 7.55 -18.86 5.70
N TYR A 71 7.14 -18.17 6.75
CA TYR A 71 7.18 -16.71 6.82
C TYR A 71 7.95 -16.24 8.06
N ARG A 72 9.16 -16.77 8.25
CA ARG A 72 10.05 -16.30 9.31
C ARG A 72 10.75 -15.02 8.85
N PHE A 73 10.17 -13.88 9.23
CA PHE A 73 10.87 -12.62 9.48
C PHE A 73 10.50 -12.22 10.92
N ASP A 74 11.25 -12.76 11.88
CA ASP A 74 11.27 -12.45 13.32
C ASP A 74 10.04 -11.77 13.94
N ASP A 75 9.09 -12.59 14.43
CA ASP A 75 7.92 -12.46 15.34
C ASP A 75 7.47 -11.10 15.97
N VAL A 76 7.86 -9.95 15.44
CA VAL A 76 7.43 -8.62 15.90
C VAL A 76 7.14 -7.76 14.66
N PRO A 77 5.99 -7.05 14.62
CA PRO A 77 5.72 -6.07 13.57
C PRO A 77 6.84 -5.04 13.52
N SER A 78 7.54 -4.93 12.39
CA SER A 78 8.68 -4.03 12.28
C SER A 78 8.18 -2.58 12.24
N PRO A 79 8.67 -1.68 13.11
CA PRO A 79 8.31 -0.26 13.04
C PRO A 79 8.59 0.35 11.66
N VAL A 80 9.55 -0.20 10.91
CA VAL A 80 9.88 0.22 9.54
C VAL A 80 8.75 -0.10 8.57
N GLU A 81 8.09 -1.25 8.69
CA GLU A 81 6.98 -1.65 7.81
C GLU A 81 5.79 -0.70 7.99
N TRP A 82 5.45 -0.39 9.24
CA TRP A 82 4.44 0.63 9.57
C TRP A 82 4.83 2.02 9.04
N LEU A 83 6.10 2.39 9.14
CA LEU A 83 6.60 3.64 8.57
C LEU A 83 6.42 3.67 7.05
N MET A 84 6.63 2.55 6.34
CA MET A 84 6.44 2.47 4.90
C MET A 84 4.97 2.66 4.51
N VAL A 85 4.03 2.09 5.28
CA VAL A 85 2.58 2.34 5.10
C VAL A 85 2.29 3.83 5.24
N LEU A 86 2.78 4.46 6.31
CA LEU A 86 2.60 5.90 6.55
C LEU A 86 3.25 6.74 5.46
N LEU A 87 4.42 6.35 4.97
CA LEU A 87 5.13 7.02 3.90
C LEU A 87 4.31 7.01 2.60
N VAL A 88 3.66 5.91 2.28
CA VAL A 88 2.78 5.83 1.10
C VAL A 88 1.57 6.76 1.24
N PHE A 89 0.96 6.85 2.44
CA PHE A 89 -0.11 7.82 2.69
C PHE A 89 0.38 9.26 2.60
N ALA A 90 1.56 9.55 3.15
CA ALA A 90 2.19 10.87 3.03
C ALA A 90 2.44 11.22 1.56
N LEU A 91 2.94 10.26 0.76
CA LEU A 91 3.16 10.43 -0.67
C LEU A 91 1.85 10.68 -1.41
N ALA A 92 0.78 9.94 -1.08
CA ALA A 92 -0.55 10.18 -1.64
C ALA A 92 -1.00 11.63 -1.40
N ARG A 93 -0.80 12.15 -0.18
CA ARG A 93 -1.17 13.53 0.20
C ARG A 93 -0.32 14.57 -0.53
N VAL A 94 0.97 14.31 -0.71
CA VAL A 94 1.86 15.18 -1.49
C VAL A 94 1.43 15.22 -2.96
N PHE A 95 1.08 14.08 -3.54
CA PHE A 95 0.57 14.00 -4.92
C PHE A 95 -0.78 14.71 -5.07
N GLU A 96 -1.68 14.57 -4.11
CA GLU A 96 -2.97 15.27 -4.07
C GLU A 96 -2.76 16.80 -4.05
N LYS A 97 -1.82 17.28 -3.23
CA LYS A 97 -1.50 18.71 -3.19
C LYS A 97 -0.82 19.18 -4.47
N GLY A 98 0.10 18.39 -5.02
CA GLY A 98 0.78 18.68 -6.28
C GLY A 98 -0.17 18.74 -7.46
N ALA A 99 -1.18 17.86 -7.51
CA ALA A 99 -2.22 17.87 -8.54
C ALA A 99 -3.03 19.17 -8.49
N ARG A 100 -3.49 19.58 -7.30
CA ARG A 100 -4.20 20.87 -7.15
C ARG A 100 -3.35 22.06 -7.57
N MET A 101 -2.06 22.07 -7.21
CA MET A 101 -1.16 23.15 -7.61
C MET A 101 -0.97 23.21 -9.13
N ARG A 102 -0.94 22.06 -9.82
CA ARG A 102 -0.91 22.00 -11.29
C ARG A 102 -2.20 22.57 -11.87
N ASP A 103 -3.35 22.15 -11.37
CA ASP A 103 -4.65 22.63 -11.85
C ASP A 103 -4.77 24.16 -11.70
N ASP A 104 -4.30 24.70 -10.58
CA ASP A 104 -4.26 26.15 -10.34
C ASP A 104 -3.35 26.88 -11.34
N LEU A 105 -2.21 26.29 -11.72
CA LEU A 105 -1.27 26.87 -12.70
C LEU A 105 -1.86 26.86 -14.11
N ASP A 106 -2.48 25.76 -14.53
CA ASP A 106 -3.09 25.61 -15.85
C ASP A 106 -4.28 26.57 -16.03
N ALA A 107 -4.95 26.98 -14.95
CA ALA A 107 -6.04 27.95 -14.97
C ALA A 107 -5.60 29.43 -15.08
N THR A 108 -4.30 29.72 -14.98
CA THR A 108 -3.76 31.10 -15.05
C THR A 108 -3.24 31.52 -16.43
N VAL A 109 -3.31 30.63 -17.43
CA VAL A 109 -2.91 30.88 -18.83
C VAL A 109 -4.14 31.14 -19.69
#